data_AF-A0A944GMD6-F1
#
_entry.id   AF-A0A944GMD6-F1
#
_cell.length_a   1.000
_cell.length_b   1.000
_cell.length_c   1.000
_cell.angle_alpha   90.00
_cell.angle_beta   90.00
_cell.angle_gamma   90.00
#
_symmetry.space_group_name_H-M   'P 1'
#
loop_
_entity.id
_entity.type
_entity.pdbx_description
1 polymer ?
#
loop_
_entity_poly.entity_id
_entity_poly.type
_entity_poly.pdbx_seq_one_letter_code
_entity_poly.pdbx_strand_id
1 'polypeptide(L)'
;MNTKKRILDEALTLFSENGYGNVYVAQIAEAVGIKAPSLYKHYKSKQDIFNAILDEMKKSYDKQASMLNISGEDAVSDAEVYSDIGEDELVRMATGLFLYFLHDDYAQKFRKMLTIEQ
;
A
#
# COMPACT_ATOMS: atom_id res chain seq x y z
N MET A 1 -7.13 11.86 13.37
CA MET A 1 -6.33 11.50 12.18
C MET A 1 -5.37 12.65 11.86
N ASN A 2 -4.08 12.39 11.69
CA ASN A 2 -3.08 13.44 11.41
C ASN A 2 -3.14 13.87 9.93
N THR A 3 -2.96 15.17 9.63
CA THR A 3 -2.88 15.73 8.27
C THR A 3 -1.94 14.94 7.35
N LYS A 4 -0.80 14.46 7.87
CA LYS A 4 0.14 13.64 7.11
C LYS A 4 -0.49 12.36 6.57
N LYS A 5 -1.30 11.67 7.38
CA LYS A 5 -2.03 10.46 6.95
C LYS A 5 -3.13 10.80 5.94
N ARG A 6 -3.85 11.90 6.13
CA ARG A 6 -4.87 12.37 5.16
C ARG A 6 -4.25 12.64 3.79
N ILE A 7 -3.08 13.29 3.75
CA ILE A 7 -2.34 13.50 2.50
C ILE A 7 -2.02 12.18 1.82
N LEU A 8 -1.56 11.17 2.58
CA LEU A 8 -1.23 9.84 2.05
C LEU A 8 -2.47 9.15 1.45
N ASP A 9 -3.58 9.11 2.20
CA ASP A 9 -4.80 8.40 1.83
C ASP A 9 -5.49 9.05 0.60
N GLU A 10 -5.53 10.39 0.53
CA GLU A 10 -6.07 11.13 -0.62
C GLU A 10 -5.17 11.01 -1.85
N ALA A 11 -3.84 11.08 -1.67
CA ALA A 11 -2.90 10.90 -2.77
C ALA A 11 -2.99 9.49 -3.37
N LEU A 12 -3.08 8.46 -2.53
CA LEU A 12 -3.28 7.08 -2.99
C LEU A 12 -4.56 6.95 -3.82
N THR A 13 -5.66 7.53 -3.33
CA THR A 13 -6.94 7.52 -4.05
C THR A 13 -6.78 8.17 -5.43
N LEU A 14 -6.25 9.40 -5.49
CA LEU A 14 -6.04 10.12 -6.73
C LEU A 14 -5.10 9.40 -7.70
N PHE A 15 -3.98 8.86 -7.21
CA PHE A 15 -3.04 8.09 -8.05
C PHE A 15 -3.68 6.80 -8.58
N SER A 16 -4.51 6.13 -7.77
CA SER A 16 -5.18 4.88 -8.16
C SER A 16 -6.27 5.07 -9.22
N GLU A 17 -6.83 6.28 -9.32
CA GLU A 17 -7.90 6.62 -10.27
C GLU A 17 -7.38 7.27 -11.54
N ASN A 18 -6.32 8.06 -11.44
CA ASN A 18 -5.86 8.94 -12.53
C ASN A 18 -4.44 8.64 -13.03
N GLY A 19 -3.69 7.81 -12.31
CA GLY A 19 -2.26 7.58 -12.55
C GLY A 19 -1.37 8.61 -11.85
N TYR A 20 -0.15 8.19 -11.52
CA TYR A 20 0.82 9.01 -10.80
C TYR A 20 1.20 10.27 -11.60
N GLY A 21 1.44 10.14 -12.90
CA GLY A 21 1.84 11.20 -13.81
C GLY A 21 0.82 12.33 -13.93
N ASN A 22 -0.48 11.98 -13.92
CA ASN A 22 -1.58 12.93 -14.14
C ASN A 22 -2.04 13.68 -12.87
N VAL A 23 -1.51 13.32 -11.70
CA VAL A 23 -1.87 13.96 -10.42
C VAL A 23 -0.83 15.01 -10.03
N TYR A 24 -1.33 16.19 -9.68
CA TYR A 24 -0.55 17.32 -9.18
C TYR A 24 -0.72 17.50 -7.67
N VAL A 25 0.33 17.99 -7.00
CA VAL A 25 0.33 18.23 -5.54
C VAL A 25 -0.80 19.18 -5.10
N ALA A 26 -1.18 20.13 -5.95
CA ALA A 26 -2.29 21.03 -5.68
C ALA A 26 -3.64 20.30 -5.57
N GLN A 27 -3.90 19.29 -6.41
CA GLN A 27 -5.14 18.49 -6.34
C GLN A 27 -5.18 17.66 -5.05
N ILE A 28 -4.05 17.11 -4.62
CA ILE A 28 -3.95 16.39 -3.35
C ILE A 28 -4.23 17.36 -2.18
N ALA A 29 -3.64 18.56 -2.21
CA ALA A 29 -3.89 19.56 -1.17
C ALA A 29 -5.35 19.99 -1.10
N GLU A 30 -6.01 20.16 -2.25
CA GLU A 30 -7.43 20.45 -2.37
C GLU A 30 -8.30 19.32 -1.79
N ALA A 31 -8.03 18.06 -2.16
CA ALA A 31 -8.74 16.89 -1.62
C ALA A 31 -8.61 16.79 -0.09
N VAL A 32 -7.44 17.14 0.46
CA VAL A 32 -7.20 17.21 1.91
C VAL A 32 -7.83 18.45 2.56
N GLY A 33 -8.24 19.46 1.78
CA GLY A 33 -8.78 20.73 2.29
C GLY A 33 -7.72 21.63 2.92
N ILE A 34 -6.49 21.61 2.41
CA ILE A 34 -5.38 22.46 2.85
C ILE A 34 -4.81 23.28 1.70
N LYS A 35 -4.07 24.34 2.02
CA LYS A 35 -3.32 25.09 1.00
C LYS A 35 -2.13 24.26 0.51
N ALA A 36 -1.83 24.30 -0.79
CA ALA A 36 -0.68 23.58 -1.37
C ALA A 36 0.66 23.84 -0.64
N PRO A 37 1.00 25.08 -0.21
CA PRO A 37 2.19 25.33 0.60
C PRO A 37 2.24 24.58 1.94
N SER A 38 1.08 24.28 2.54
CA SER A 38 1.02 23.53 3.80
C SER A 38 1.33 22.05 3.61
N LEU A 39 1.06 21.48 2.43
CA LEU A 39 1.40 20.09 2.11
C LEU A 39 2.91 19.88 2.12
N TYR A 40 3.67 20.87 1.63
CA TYR A 40 5.14 20.83 1.62
C TYR A 40 5.79 20.80 3.01
N LYS A 41 5.03 21.12 4.08
CA LYS A 41 5.49 20.92 5.46
C LYS A 41 5.49 19.45 5.89
N HIS A 42 4.75 18.60 5.18
CA HIS A 42 4.61 17.17 5.47
C HIS A 42 5.42 16.29 4.52
N TYR A 43 5.45 16.65 3.23
CA TYR A 43 6.16 15.93 2.16
C TYR A 43 6.82 16.93 1.21
N LYS A 44 8.12 16.79 0.91
CA LYS A 44 8.84 17.81 0.14
C LYS A 44 8.53 17.73 -1.35
N SER A 45 8.02 16.60 -1.82
CA SER A 45 7.73 16.36 -3.24
C SER A 45 6.56 15.39 -3.44
N LYS A 46 6.04 15.29 -4.66
CA LYS A 46 5.08 14.24 -5.06
C LYS A 46 5.70 12.84 -4.90
N GLN A 47 6.99 12.71 -5.20
CA GLN A 47 7.75 11.47 -5.05
C GLN A 47 7.84 11.05 -3.57
N ASP A 48 8.00 11.99 -2.65
CA ASP A 48 8.05 11.69 -1.21
C ASP A 48 6.72 11.09 -0.72
N ILE A 49 5.59 11.54 -1.29
CA ILE A 49 4.26 10.99 -0.97
C ILE A 49 4.15 9.57 -1.53
N PHE A 50 4.57 9.36 -2.78
CA PHE A 50 4.60 8.05 -3.41
C PHE A 50 5.46 7.05 -2.62
N ASN A 51 6.68 7.44 -2.24
CA ASN A 51 7.56 6.59 -1.44
C ASN A 51 6.92 6.27 -0.08
N ALA A 52 6.25 7.23 0.56
CA ALA A 52 5.56 6.97 1.81
C ALA A 52 4.37 6.01 1.65
N ILE A 53 3.70 6.00 0.50
CA ILE A 53 2.64 5.03 0.18
C ILE A 53 3.26 3.63 0.08
N LEU A 54 4.41 3.49 -0.59
CA LEU A 54 5.16 2.23 -0.66
C LEU A 54 5.58 1.74 0.73
N ASP A 55 6.11 2.63 1.56
CA ASP A 55 6.53 2.30 2.94
C ASP A 55 5.36 1.82 3.80
N GLU A 56 4.18 2.47 3.68
CA GLU A 56 2.98 2.07 4.40
C GLU A 56 2.44 0.71 3.92
N MET A 57 2.47 0.48 2.61
CA MET A 57 2.12 -0.83 2.05
C MET A 57 3.09 -1.91 2.51
N LYS A 58 4.39 -1.65 2.51
CA LYS A 58 5.42 -2.58 3.01
C LYS A 58 5.18 -2.94 4.48
N LYS A 59 4.91 -1.95 5.35
CA LYS A 59 4.59 -2.24 6.76
C LYS A 59 3.34 -3.10 6.92
N SER A 60 2.31 -2.84 6.12
CA SER A 60 1.07 -3.62 6.13
C SER A 60 1.34 -5.04 5.66
N TYR A 61 2.14 -5.21 4.61
CA TYR A 61 2.58 -6.50 4.10
C TYR A 61 3.40 -7.27 5.14
N ASP A 62 4.44 -6.66 5.72
CA ASP A 62 5.30 -7.29 6.73
C ASP A 62 4.47 -7.74 7.95
N LYS A 63 3.45 -6.95 8.36
CA LYS A 63 2.51 -7.33 9.42
C LYS A 63 1.65 -8.55 9.04
N GLN A 64 1.18 -8.65 7.81
CA GLN A 64 0.38 -9.79 7.37
C GLN A 64 1.24 -11.05 7.14
N ALA A 65 2.44 -10.89 6.57
CA ALA A 65 3.38 -11.97 6.32
C ALA A 65 3.91 -12.58 7.63
N SER A 66 4.21 -11.76 8.64
CA SER A 66 4.60 -12.23 9.96
C SER A 66 3.51 -13.04 10.67
N MET A 67 2.22 -12.75 10.46
CA MET A 67 1.12 -13.61 10.97
C MET A 67 1.13 -15.01 10.33
N LEU A 68 1.75 -15.15 9.18
CA LEU A 68 1.90 -16.39 8.43
C LEU A 68 3.28 -17.05 8.63
N ASN A 69 4.14 -16.50 9.50
CA ASN A 69 5.56 -16.88 9.65
C ASN A 69 6.39 -16.77 8.35
N ILE A 70 5.93 -16.00 7.37
CA ILE A 70 6.62 -15.76 6.11
C ILE A 70 7.40 -14.44 6.24
N SER A 71 8.69 -14.45 5.94
CA SER A 71 9.53 -13.25 5.97
C SER A 71 9.37 -12.41 4.70
N GLY A 72 9.17 -13.05 3.55
CA GLY A 72 9.14 -12.41 2.24
C GLY A 72 10.52 -11.96 1.74
N GLU A 73 11.60 -12.26 2.46
CA GLU A 73 12.97 -11.85 2.11
C GLU A 73 13.73 -12.93 1.36
N ASP A 74 13.53 -14.20 1.73
CA ASP A 74 14.17 -15.35 1.11
C ASP A 74 13.16 -16.48 0.84
N ALA A 75 13.00 -16.81 -0.44
CA ALA A 75 12.00 -17.80 -0.87
C ALA A 75 12.31 -19.22 -0.38
N VAL A 76 13.58 -19.55 -0.11
CA VAL A 76 13.97 -20.89 0.37
C VAL A 76 13.63 -21.04 1.85
N SER A 77 13.96 -20.05 2.67
CA SER A 77 13.57 -19.99 4.08
C SER A 77 12.05 -19.96 4.24
N ASP A 78 11.34 -19.18 3.41
CA ASP A 78 9.87 -19.12 3.46
C ASP A 78 9.23 -20.45 3.02
N ALA A 79 9.92 -21.25 2.18
CA ALA A 79 9.42 -22.56 1.77
C ALA A 79 9.29 -23.54 2.95
N GLU A 80 10.16 -23.41 3.96
CA GLU A 80 10.13 -24.28 5.15
C GLU A 80 8.83 -24.13 5.93
N VAL A 81 8.21 -22.95 5.93
CA VAL A 81 6.91 -22.67 6.57
C VAL A 81 5.82 -23.61 6.06
N TYR A 82 5.90 -24.04 4.80
CA TYR A 82 4.91 -24.92 4.19
C TYR A 82 5.19 -26.41 4.42
N SER A 83 6.36 -26.79 4.96
CA SER A 83 6.76 -28.20 5.12
C SER A 83 5.89 -28.96 6.11
N ASP A 84 5.39 -28.26 7.14
CA ASP A 84 4.67 -28.86 8.27
C ASP A 84 3.17 -28.51 8.29
N ILE A 85 2.64 -27.85 7.25
CA ILE A 85 1.22 -27.49 7.18
C ILE A 85 0.43 -28.45 6.30
N GLY A 86 -0.83 -28.70 6.67
CA GLY A 86 -1.77 -29.46 5.84
C GLY A 86 -2.38 -28.62 4.71
N GLU A 87 -3.00 -29.29 3.73
CA GLU A 87 -3.68 -28.64 2.59
C GLU A 87 -4.72 -27.61 3.03
N ASP A 88 -5.52 -27.91 4.05
CA ASP A 88 -6.53 -26.99 4.59
C ASP A 88 -5.91 -25.68 5.08
N GLU A 89 -4.74 -25.75 5.72
CA GLU A 89 -4.05 -24.56 6.22
C GLU A 89 -3.45 -23.77 5.05
N LEU A 90 -2.84 -24.45 4.08
CA LEU A 90 -2.35 -23.82 2.86
C LEU A 90 -3.47 -23.04 2.14
N VAL A 91 -4.64 -23.65 1.98
CA VAL A 91 -5.81 -23.02 1.37
C VAL A 91 -6.28 -21.82 2.19
N ARG A 92 -6.32 -21.93 3.52
CA ARG A 92 -6.66 -20.81 4.41
C ARG A 92 -5.70 -19.63 4.24
N MET A 93 -4.40 -19.89 4.25
CA MET A 93 -3.37 -18.86 4.08
C MET A 93 -3.48 -18.19 2.70
N ALA A 94 -3.55 -18.98 1.63
CA ALA A 94 -3.65 -18.47 0.26
C ALA A 94 -4.94 -17.65 0.05
N THR A 95 -6.07 -18.14 0.57
CA THR A 95 -7.35 -17.42 0.51
C THR A 95 -7.29 -16.13 1.32
N GLY A 96 -6.68 -16.14 2.50
CA GLY A 96 -6.52 -14.95 3.33
C GLY A 96 -5.71 -13.85 2.65
N LEU A 97 -4.57 -14.21 2.05
CA LEU A 97 -3.75 -13.27 1.26
C LEU A 97 -4.53 -12.74 0.06
N PHE A 98 -5.17 -13.62 -0.70
CA PHE A 98 -5.96 -13.24 -1.87
C PHE A 98 -7.09 -12.26 -1.51
N LEU A 99 -7.88 -12.56 -0.48
CA LEU A 99 -8.97 -11.70 -0.03
C LEU A 99 -8.47 -10.38 0.53
N TYR A 100 -7.35 -10.37 1.26
CA TYR A 100 -6.72 -9.13 1.73
C TYR A 100 -6.38 -8.22 0.56
N PHE A 101 -5.61 -8.72 -0.42
CA PHE A 101 -5.25 -7.91 -1.58
C PHE A 101 -6.48 -7.46 -2.36
N LEU A 102 -7.52 -8.30 -2.46
CA LEU A 102 -8.71 -8.02 -3.24
C LEU A 102 -9.66 -7.00 -2.58
N HIS A 103 -9.87 -7.10 -1.26
CA HIS A 103 -10.94 -6.39 -0.56
C HIS A 103 -10.46 -5.31 0.43
N ASP A 104 -9.19 -5.32 0.83
CA ASP A 104 -8.65 -4.20 1.61
C ASP A 104 -8.58 -2.96 0.71
N ASP A 105 -9.21 -1.87 1.16
CA ASP A 105 -9.34 -0.64 0.37
C ASP A 105 -7.96 -0.06 -0.01
N TYR A 106 -7.03 -0.09 0.94
CA TYR A 106 -5.68 0.43 0.73
C TYR A 106 -4.89 -0.46 -0.24
N ALA A 107 -4.88 -1.78 -0.03
CA ALA A 107 -4.20 -2.72 -0.90
C ALA A 107 -4.77 -2.71 -2.33
N GLN A 108 -6.10 -2.58 -2.47
CA GLN A 108 -6.75 -2.47 -3.78
C GLN A 108 -6.32 -1.21 -4.52
N LYS A 109 -6.36 -0.04 -3.86
CA LYS A 109 -5.94 1.24 -4.47
C LYS A 109 -4.46 1.23 -4.81
N PHE A 110 -3.63 0.65 -3.93
CA PHE A 110 -2.19 0.49 -4.16
C PHE A 110 -1.91 -0.33 -5.42
N ARG A 111 -2.58 -1.47 -5.58
CA ARG A 111 -2.43 -2.31 -6.78
C ARG A 111 -2.84 -1.55 -8.04
N LYS A 112 -3.97 -0.85 -8.02
CA LYS A 112 -4.43 -0.02 -9.15
C LYS A 112 -3.41 1.06 -9.52
N MET A 113 -2.86 1.76 -8.51
CA MET A 113 -1.82 2.77 -8.71
C MET A 113 -0.60 2.21 -9.46
N LEU A 114 -0.18 0.97 -9.17
CA LEU A 114 0.98 0.36 -9.84
C LEU A 114 0.70 -0.13 -11.27
N THR A 115 -0.56 -0.39 -11.61
CA THR A 115 -0.95 -0.97 -12.90
C THR A 115 -1.53 0.03 -13.89
N ILE A 116 -1.98 1.21 -13.44
CA ILE A 116 -2.72 2.16 -14.28
C ILE A 116 -1.86 2.83 -15.37
N GLU A 117 -0.54 2.83 -15.24
CA GLU A 117 0.41 3.38 -16.22
C GLU A 117 1.15 2.31 -17.03
N GLN A 118 0.76 1.03 -16.90
CA GLN A 118 1.35 -0.10 -17.63
C GLN A 118 0.65 -0.37 -18.97
#